data_AF-A0A2C6CXI3-F1
#
_entry.id   AF-A0A2C6CXI3-F1
#
_cell.length_a   1.000
_cell.length_b   1.000
_cell.length_c   1.000
_cell.angle_alpha   90.00
_cell.angle_beta   90.00
_cell.angle_gamma   90.00
#
_symmetry.space_group_name_H-M   'P 1'
#
loop_
_entity.id
_entity.type
_entity.pdbx_description
1 polymer ?
#
loop_
_entity_poly.entity_id
_entity_poly.type
_entity_poly.pdbx_seq_one_letter_code
_entity_poly.pdbx_strand_id
1 'polypeptide(L)'
;MQITEQDIRRLAIGYLRLHYKYRPRKNWNGIQVVDREHEYEGITIDARLTYEESDDKIFVATVEASSLDKAREVFYRHHWFRLLFESLTLALIALAVVIGPLGNAWYGWLESGGVSSNLIAGFYLTIGLWTFFMLLLQISFVGRYRYIYAVEQFKLFHADDQWIAYDTALFEAHEDKRFMELERQCVRYGFGIMEVERDRDVRVLVAPKRGDYFENKRRRISPLTETLAKAPVVGAALSKRLGRPTEVDKTITFEDPFKDIEFGGQMPSPKPDEVESVKTSAAGGREKKFFDYQSSIAGFRTRYGQFLSSLMPGFMKDNPGFFNPPQGWRNWFLFALILNFGIIGWQITSREVNEAKVSELDGLKLEKLYRYRNPTDLEAEAELNDFSTESDEYLTTVPPSEEDQVLDEEILATLEPAASGTDVRYYRITATNDTLVRDICPRFGDPTTTRYALIFGRYNNLDTALDAAFELHRQGDLDVSVAAGDCLRETATPYLIMLGLPSANESEVNLRFRQMRQYGVEILGF
;
A
#
# COMPACT_ATOMS: atom_id res chain seq x y z
N MET A 1 6.93 -44.91 -27.10
CA MET A 1 6.42 -44.02 -28.18
C MET A 1 5.98 -42.74 -27.50
N GLN A 2 6.49 -41.58 -27.91
CA GLN A 2 6.07 -40.30 -27.35
C GLN A 2 4.71 -39.92 -27.96
N ILE A 3 3.77 -39.47 -27.12
CA ILE A 3 2.45 -39.03 -27.58
C ILE A 3 2.56 -37.54 -27.94
N THR A 4 2.11 -37.18 -29.14
CA THR A 4 2.13 -35.77 -29.56
C THR A 4 1.02 -35.00 -28.86
N GLU A 5 1.19 -33.70 -28.71
CA GLU A 5 0.16 -32.82 -28.14
C GLU A 5 -1.18 -32.90 -28.90
N GLN A 6 -1.11 -32.99 -30.23
CA GLN A 6 -2.28 -33.14 -31.08
C GLN A 6 -3.03 -34.46 -30.79
N ASP A 7 -2.29 -35.54 -30.48
CA ASP A 7 -2.90 -36.82 -30.10
C ASP A 7 -3.59 -36.71 -28.74
N ILE A 8 -2.92 -36.12 -27.73
CA ILE A 8 -3.49 -35.87 -26.38
C ILE A 8 -4.78 -35.07 -26.51
N ARG A 9 -4.74 -33.97 -27.27
CA ARG A 9 -5.88 -33.10 -27.54
C ARG A 9 -7.05 -33.85 -28.16
N ARG A 10 -6.79 -34.67 -29.19
CA ARG A 10 -7.81 -35.47 -29.88
C ARG A 10 -8.45 -36.50 -28.95
N LEU A 11 -7.64 -37.17 -28.13
CA LEU A 11 -8.11 -38.16 -27.16
C LEU A 11 -8.95 -37.51 -26.05
N ALA A 12 -8.48 -36.40 -25.49
CA ALA A 12 -9.19 -35.65 -24.46
C ALA A 12 -10.55 -35.11 -24.97
N ILE A 13 -10.60 -34.55 -26.19
CA ILE A 13 -11.88 -34.16 -26.82
C ILE A 13 -12.80 -35.38 -27.01
N GLY A 14 -12.24 -36.51 -27.44
CA GLY A 14 -12.98 -37.77 -27.59
C GLY A 14 -13.63 -38.18 -26.28
N TYR A 15 -12.86 -38.14 -25.19
CA TYR A 15 -13.35 -38.36 -23.84
C TYR A 15 -14.46 -37.36 -23.47
N LEU A 16 -14.27 -36.05 -23.68
CA LEU A 16 -15.28 -35.03 -23.36
C LEU A 16 -16.60 -35.25 -24.10
N ARG A 17 -16.56 -35.63 -25.38
CA ARG A 17 -17.77 -35.95 -26.15
C ARG A 17 -18.58 -37.08 -25.51
N LEU A 18 -17.90 -38.11 -25.00
CA LEU A 18 -18.53 -39.23 -24.29
C LEU A 18 -19.00 -38.81 -22.90
N HIS A 19 -18.16 -38.10 -22.14
CA HIS A 19 -18.44 -37.63 -20.79
C HIS A 19 -19.70 -36.75 -20.75
N TYR A 20 -19.87 -35.85 -21.73
CA TYR A 20 -21.01 -34.95 -21.82
C TYR A 20 -22.14 -35.45 -22.73
N LYS A 21 -22.10 -36.71 -23.19
CA LYS A 21 -23.10 -37.28 -24.12
C LYS A 21 -24.53 -37.15 -23.61
N TYR A 22 -24.72 -37.33 -22.31
CA TYR A 22 -26.04 -37.37 -21.66
C TYR A 22 -26.46 -36.05 -21.00
N ARG A 23 -25.67 -34.97 -21.13
CA ARG A 23 -26.09 -33.66 -20.63
C ARG A 23 -27.29 -33.18 -21.48
N PRO A 24 -28.35 -32.60 -20.87
CA PRO A 24 -29.51 -32.10 -21.61
C PRO A 24 -29.11 -31.03 -22.62
N ARG A 25 -29.65 -31.12 -23.84
CA ARG A 25 -29.36 -30.23 -24.97
C ARG A 25 -30.64 -29.83 -25.66
N LYS A 26 -30.70 -28.60 -26.15
CA LYS A 26 -31.83 -28.13 -26.96
C LYS A 26 -31.88 -28.81 -28.33
N ASN A 27 -30.72 -29.02 -28.94
CA ASN A 27 -30.57 -29.63 -30.26
C ASN A 27 -29.55 -30.79 -30.25
N TRP A 28 -29.94 -31.96 -30.74
CA TRP A 28 -29.04 -33.13 -30.84
C TRP A 28 -27.85 -32.90 -31.79
N ASN A 29 -27.98 -32.00 -32.77
CA ASN A 29 -26.97 -31.72 -33.80
C ASN A 29 -26.09 -30.48 -33.51
N GLY A 30 -26.19 -29.88 -32.32
CA GLY A 30 -25.58 -28.58 -32.01
C GLY A 30 -24.16 -28.62 -31.43
N ILE A 31 -23.48 -29.77 -31.41
CA ILE A 31 -22.13 -29.84 -30.82
C ILE A 31 -21.11 -29.22 -31.78
N GLN A 32 -20.51 -28.11 -31.38
CA GLN A 32 -19.34 -27.57 -32.05
C GLN A 32 -18.10 -28.05 -31.32
N VAL A 33 -17.24 -28.76 -32.05
CA VAL A 33 -15.95 -29.24 -31.54
C VAL A 33 -14.87 -28.53 -32.31
N VAL A 34 -13.99 -27.87 -31.57
CA VAL A 34 -12.80 -27.25 -32.15
C VAL A 34 -11.60 -27.97 -31.55
N ASP A 35 -10.93 -28.75 -32.39
CA ASP A 35 -9.81 -29.64 -32.02
C ASP A 35 -8.43 -29.07 -32.41
N ARG A 36 -8.39 -27.77 -32.71
CA ARG A 36 -7.18 -27.03 -33.06
C ARG A 36 -7.04 -25.82 -32.15
N GLU A 37 -5.81 -25.38 -31.96
CA GLU A 37 -5.51 -24.12 -31.27
C GLU A 37 -6.30 -22.97 -31.88
N HIS A 38 -7.03 -22.25 -31.05
CA HIS A 38 -7.73 -21.03 -31.44
C HIS A 38 -7.47 -19.95 -30.40
N GLU A 39 -7.22 -18.75 -30.89
CA GLU A 39 -7.04 -17.56 -30.06
C GLU A 39 -8.40 -16.89 -29.84
N TYR A 40 -8.76 -16.70 -28.57
CA TYR A 40 -9.96 -15.98 -28.14
C TYR A 40 -9.54 -14.80 -27.26
N GLU A 41 -9.77 -13.59 -27.74
CA GLU A 41 -9.47 -12.34 -27.01
C GLU A 41 -8.02 -12.24 -26.49
N GLY A 42 -7.05 -12.80 -27.24
CA GLY A 42 -5.63 -12.85 -26.84
C GLY A 42 -5.24 -14.06 -25.98
N ILE A 43 -6.12 -15.05 -25.82
CA ILE A 43 -5.87 -16.28 -25.06
C ILE A 43 -5.94 -17.47 -26.02
N THR A 44 -4.85 -18.21 -26.15
CA THR A 44 -4.81 -19.46 -26.91
C THR A 44 -5.43 -20.58 -26.09
N ILE A 45 -6.32 -21.35 -26.72
CA ILE A 45 -6.92 -22.56 -26.14
C ILE A 45 -6.67 -23.70 -27.11
N ASP A 46 -6.17 -24.82 -26.61
CA ASP A 46 -5.85 -25.98 -27.44
C ASP A 46 -7.10 -26.63 -28.05
N ALA A 47 -8.13 -26.83 -27.23
CA ALA A 47 -9.32 -27.56 -27.61
C ALA A 47 -10.55 -27.10 -26.84
N ARG A 48 -11.71 -27.15 -27.50
CA ARG A 48 -12.99 -26.89 -26.85
C ARG A 48 -14.16 -27.67 -27.43
N LEU A 49 -15.16 -27.87 -26.59
CA LEU A 49 -16.45 -28.47 -26.87
C LEU A 49 -17.54 -27.47 -26.44
N THR A 50 -18.40 -27.08 -27.38
CA THR A 50 -19.53 -26.19 -27.08
C THR A 50 -20.85 -26.75 -27.58
N TYR A 51 -21.94 -26.52 -26.84
CA TYR A 51 -23.31 -26.83 -27.27
C TYR A 51 -24.33 -26.02 -26.48
N GLU A 52 -25.54 -25.90 -27.02
CA GLU A 52 -26.67 -25.20 -26.39
C GLU A 52 -27.41 -26.16 -25.43
N GLU A 53 -27.48 -25.77 -24.14
CA GLU A 53 -28.27 -26.46 -23.12
C GLU A 53 -29.78 -26.23 -23.32
N SER A 54 -30.62 -26.95 -22.58
CA SER A 54 -32.09 -26.79 -22.63
C SER A 54 -32.57 -25.38 -22.25
N ASP A 55 -31.76 -24.64 -21.50
CA ASP A 55 -32.09 -23.34 -20.91
C ASP A 55 -31.59 -22.15 -21.76
N ASP A 56 -31.31 -22.39 -23.06
CA ASP A 56 -30.72 -21.42 -24.01
C ASP A 56 -29.33 -20.89 -23.60
N LYS A 57 -28.70 -21.50 -22.60
CA LYS A 57 -27.32 -21.23 -22.21
C LYS A 57 -26.37 -22.04 -23.07
N ILE A 58 -25.26 -21.43 -23.46
CA ILE A 58 -24.19 -22.15 -24.15
C ILE A 58 -23.25 -22.71 -23.10
N PHE A 59 -23.14 -24.03 -23.10
CA PHE A 59 -22.15 -24.74 -22.33
C PHE A 59 -20.83 -24.78 -23.08
N VAL A 60 -19.73 -24.47 -22.38
CA VAL A 60 -18.37 -24.49 -22.89
C VAL A 60 -17.51 -25.38 -22.00
N ALA A 61 -16.91 -26.41 -22.58
CA ALA A 61 -15.83 -27.18 -21.98
C ALA A 61 -14.53 -26.99 -22.75
N THR A 62 -13.42 -26.72 -22.07
CA THR A 62 -12.10 -26.54 -22.70
C THR A 62 -11.06 -27.50 -22.17
N VAL A 63 -10.08 -27.81 -23.01
CA VAL A 63 -8.94 -28.66 -22.69
C VAL A 63 -7.66 -27.92 -23.04
N GLU A 64 -6.70 -27.92 -22.12
CA GLU A 64 -5.30 -27.60 -22.36
C GLU A 64 -4.53 -28.91 -22.38
N ALA A 65 -3.86 -29.20 -23.48
CA ALA A 65 -3.16 -30.45 -23.72
C ALA A 65 -1.66 -30.21 -23.67
N SER A 66 -0.97 -30.91 -22.77
CA SER A 66 0.49 -30.77 -22.65
C SER A 66 1.19 -32.10 -22.90
N SER A 67 2.07 -32.09 -23.91
CA SER A 67 2.95 -33.20 -24.25
C SER A 67 4.27 -33.14 -23.47
N LEU A 68 5.09 -34.18 -23.61
CA LEU A 68 6.43 -34.24 -23.00
C LEU A 68 7.33 -33.06 -23.43
N ASP A 69 7.22 -32.60 -24.68
CA ASP A 69 8.01 -31.47 -25.20
C ASP A 69 7.59 -30.14 -24.56
N LYS A 70 6.30 -30.04 -24.20
CA LYS A 70 5.69 -28.91 -23.49
C LYS A 70 5.58 -29.11 -21.99
N ALA A 71 6.35 -30.03 -21.40
CA ALA A 71 6.38 -30.29 -19.96
C ALA A 71 6.53 -29.04 -19.09
N ARG A 72 7.22 -28.03 -19.65
CA ARG A 72 7.47 -26.72 -19.03
C ARG A 72 6.20 -25.93 -18.72
N GLU A 73 5.07 -26.24 -19.34
CA GLU A 73 3.79 -25.55 -19.15
C GLU A 73 3.03 -26.08 -17.93
N VAL A 74 3.17 -27.38 -17.65
CA VAL A 74 2.52 -28.08 -16.52
C VAL A 74 3.39 -28.08 -15.26
N PHE A 75 4.71 -28.01 -15.43
CA PHE A 75 5.62 -27.93 -14.29
C PHE A 75 5.57 -26.55 -13.63
N TYR A 76 5.43 -26.56 -12.30
CA TYR A 76 5.45 -25.32 -11.55
C TYR A 76 6.79 -24.60 -11.68
N ARG A 77 6.72 -23.28 -11.78
CA ARG A 77 7.88 -22.38 -11.80
C ARG A 77 7.73 -21.36 -10.69
N HIS A 78 8.87 -20.89 -10.18
CA HIS A 78 8.88 -19.78 -9.24
C HIS A 78 8.75 -18.48 -9.99
N HIS A 79 7.83 -17.64 -9.55
CA HIS A 79 7.66 -16.31 -10.09
C HIS A 79 8.70 -15.34 -9.51
N TRP A 80 9.96 -15.51 -9.91
CA TRP A 80 11.11 -14.78 -9.36
C TRP A 80 10.95 -13.27 -9.35
N PHE A 81 10.36 -12.67 -10.39
CA PHE A 81 10.18 -11.22 -10.45
C PHE A 81 9.27 -10.69 -9.33
N ARG A 82 8.08 -11.29 -9.18
CA ARG A 82 7.16 -11.00 -8.06
C ARG A 82 7.81 -11.27 -6.71
N LEU A 83 8.52 -12.39 -6.58
CA LEU A 83 9.21 -12.74 -5.36
C LEU A 83 10.25 -11.66 -4.98
N LEU A 84 11.09 -11.26 -5.94
CA LEU A 84 12.07 -10.17 -5.78
C LEU A 84 11.38 -8.85 -5.42
N PHE A 85 10.32 -8.49 -6.13
CA PHE A 85 9.62 -7.23 -5.95
C PHE A 85 8.93 -7.13 -4.58
N GLU A 86 8.21 -8.16 -4.16
CA GLU A 86 7.53 -8.19 -2.86
C GLU A 86 8.57 -8.23 -1.71
N SER A 87 9.67 -8.99 -1.87
CA SER A 87 10.75 -9.04 -0.88
C SER A 87 11.47 -7.69 -0.75
N LEU A 88 11.73 -7.01 -1.86
CA LEU A 88 12.34 -5.67 -1.86
C LEU A 88 11.42 -4.65 -1.20
N THR A 89 10.13 -4.70 -1.50
CA THR A 89 9.12 -3.81 -0.88
C THR A 89 9.11 -3.99 0.63
N LEU A 90 9.05 -5.23 1.11
CA LEU A 90 9.03 -5.53 2.54
C LEU A 90 10.35 -5.17 3.22
N ALA A 91 11.49 -5.39 2.56
CA ALA A 91 12.79 -4.98 3.08
C ALA A 91 12.90 -3.46 3.24
N LEU A 92 12.40 -2.68 2.26
CA LEU A 92 12.36 -1.23 2.35
C LEU A 92 11.46 -0.74 3.49
N ILE A 93 10.30 -1.37 3.70
CA ILE A 93 9.41 -1.03 4.83
C ILE A 93 10.10 -1.36 6.15
N ALA A 94 10.69 -2.54 6.29
CA ALA A 94 11.41 -2.95 7.49
C ALA A 94 12.58 -1.99 7.78
N LEU A 95 13.33 -1.60 6.73
CA LEU A 95 14.42 -0.65 6.86
C LEU A 95 13.93 0.72 7.33
N ALA A 96 12.82 1.24 6.79
CA ALA A 96 12.22 2.49 7.23
C ALA A 96 11.80 2.44 8.71
N VAL A 97 11.19 1.32 9.16
CA VAL A 97 10.79 1.13 10.56
C VAL A 97 11.98 1.06 11.49
N VAL A 98 13.10 0.47 11.07
CA VAL A 98 14.32 0.41 11.88
C VAL A 98 15.04 1.76 11.89
N ILE A 99 15.22 2.40 10.73
CA ILE A 99 15.98 3.65 10.62
C ILE A 99 15.21 4.85 11.18
N GLY A 100 13.88 4.89 11.08
CA GLY A 100 13.10 6.07 11.50
C GLY A 100 13.27 6.40 12.99
N PRO A 101 12.68 5.59 13.91
CA PRO A 101 12.71 5.87 15.34
C PRO A 101 14.08 5.60 15.98
N LEU A 102 14.78 4.54 15.55
CA LEU A 102 16.04 4.12 16.18
C LEU A 102 17.26 4.76 15.52
N GLY A 103 17.14 5.23 14.28
CA GLY A 103 18.29 5.70 13.51
C GLY A 103 18.91 6.95 14.11
N ASN A 104 18.15 7.87 14.71
CA ASN A 104 18.74 9.06 15.34
C ASN A 104 19.57 8.70 16.57
N ALA A 105 19.05 7.82 17.43
CA ALA A 105 19.77 7.36 18.62
C ALA A 105 21.02 6.55 18.25
N TRP A 106 20.88 5.60 17.31
CA TRP A 106 22.00 4.79 16.84
C TRP A 106 23.05 5.60 16.09
N TYR A 107 22.62 6.53 15.24
CA TYR A 107 23.55 7.38 14.51
C TYR A 107 24.35 8.27 15.46
N GLY A 108 23.68 8.96 16.40
CA GLY A 108 24.36 9.79 17.39
C GLY A 108 25.33 8.98 18.26
N TRP A 109 24.94 7.76 18.65
CA TRP A 109 25.82 6.85 19.37
C TRP A 109 27.07 6.46 18.55
N LEU A 110 26.89 6.07 17.28
CA LEU A 110 28.01 5.71 16.40
C LEU A 110 28.93 6.88 16.09
N GLU A 111 28.37 8.07 15.87
CA GLU A 111 29.13 9.29 15.60
C GLU A 111 29.92 9.74 16.83
N SER A 112 29.33 9.65 18.03
CA SER A 112 30.05 9.91 19.29
C SER A 112 31.22 8.94 19.52
N GLY A 113 31.15 7.74 18.95
CA GLY A 113 32.24 6.75 18.94
C GLY A 113 33.30 6.99 17.85
N GLY A 114 33.22 8.07 17.08
CA GLY A 114 34.16 8.40 16.00
C GLY A 114 33.96 7.59 14.71
N VAL A 115 32.82 6.92 14.53
CA VAL A 115 32.54 6.17 13.30
C VAL A 115 32.15 7.13 12.19
N SER A 116 32.86 7.05 11.05
CA SER A 116 32.54 7.92 9.91
C SER A 116 31.15 7.66 9.34
N SER A 117 30.50 8.72 8.85
CA SER A 117 29.18 8.67 8.22
C SER A 117 29.08 7.64 7.07
N ASN A 118 30.17 7.45 6.32
CA ASN A 118 30.27 6.46 5.24
C ASN A 118 30.17 5.02 5.75
N LEU A 119 30.78 4.70 6.90
CA LEU A 119 30.69 3.37 7.50
C LEU A 119 29.28 3.09 8.01
N ILE A 120 28.61 4.10 8.58
CA ILE A 120 27.23 3.99 9.03
C ILE A 120 26.28 3.75 7.84
N ALA A 121 26.46 4.49 6.74
CA ALA A 121 25.70 4.27 5.51
C ALA A 121 25.94 2.86 4.93
N GLY A 122 27.20 2.39 4.94
CA GLY A 122 27.54 1.02 4.55
C GLY A 122 26.85 -0.03 5.44
N PHE A 123 26.80 0.20 6.75
CA PHE A 123 26.10 -0.67 7.70
C PHE A 123 24.59 -0.75 7.40
N TYR A 124 23.92 0.38 7.17
CA TYR A 124 22.50 0.35 6.79
C TYR A 124 22.25 -0.36 5.46
N LEU A 125 23.13 -0.17 4.47
CA LEU A 125 23.04 -0.88 3.20
C LEU A 125 23.18 -2.39 3.39
N THR A 126 24.14 -2.84 4.20
CA THR A 126 24.34 -4.28 4.47
C THR A 126 23.16 -4.90 5.23
N ILE A 127 22.60 -4.22 6.24
CA ILE A 127 21.37 -4.67 6.92
C ILE A 127 20.19 -4.73 5.94
N GLY A 128 20.02 -3.70 5.10
CA GLY A 128 18.97 -3.67 4.09
C GLY A 128 19.08 -4.83 3.10
N LEU A 129 20.28 -5.09 2.58
CA LEU A 129 20.54 -6.22 1.68
C LEU A 129 20.32 -7.56 2.38
N TRP A 130 20.81 -7.72 3.61
CA TRP A 130 20.64 -8.96 4.37
C TRP A 130 19.16 -9.25 4.64
N THR A 131 18.40 -8.23 5.06
CA THR A 131 16.94 -8.32 5.28
C THR A 131 16.23 -8.71 4.00
N PHE A 132 16.61 -8.10 2.86
CA PHE A 132 16.08 -8.45 1.56
C PHE A 132 16.34 -9.92 1.18
N PHE A 133 17.58 -10.42 1.32
CA PHE A 133 17.91 -11.80 0.98
C PHE A 133 17.23 -12.82 1.92
N MET A 134 17.12 -12.49 3.21
CA MET A 134 16.41 -13.33 4.17
C MET A 134 14.91 -13.43 3.85
N LEU A 135 14.26 -12.30 3.54
CA LEU A 135 12.87 -12.29 3.09
C LEU A 135 12.71 -13.04 1.77
N LEU A 136 13.63 -12.84 0.82
CA LEU A 136 13.61 -13.56 -0.45
C LEU A 136 13.64 -15.07 -0.25
N LEU A 137 14.51 -15.56 0.63
CA LEU A 137 14.61 -16.97 0.98
C LEU A 137 13.32 -17.46 1.65
N GLN A 138 12.85 -16.78 2.71
CA GLN A 138 11.66 -17.18 3.46
C GLN A 138 10.41 -17.22 2.59
N ILE A 139 10.21 -16.18 1.78
CA ILE A 139 9.04 -16.04 0.91
C ILE A 139 9.10 -17.03 -0.26
N SER A 140 10.29 -17.44 -0.72
CA SER A 140 10.44 -18.44 -1.79
C SER A 140 9.83 -19.80 -1.46
N PHE A 141 9.74 -20.15 -0.16
CA PHE A 141 9.12 -21.40 0.28
C PHE A 141 7.59 -21.36 0.24
N VAL A 142 6.99 -20.17 0.16
CA VAL A 142 5.54 -20.01 0.15
C VAL A 142 4.99 -20.44 -1.21
N GLY A 143 4.09 -21.43 -1.20
CA GLY A 143 3.51 -22.00 -2.43
C GLY A 143 2.81 -20.98 -3.34
N ARG A 144 2.43 -19.79 -2.83
CA ARG A 144 1.83 -18.70 -3.61
C ARG A 144 2.71 -18.21 -4.78
N TYR A 145 4.04 -18.34 -4.68
CA TYR A 145 4.95 -17.90 -5.75
C TYR A 145 5.21 -18.98 -6.79
N ARG A 146 4.65 -20.18 -6.60
CA ARG A 146 4.69 -21.26 -7.58
C ARG A 146 3.50 -21.09 -8.51
N TYR A 147 3.78 -21.04 -9.80
CA TYR A 147 2.75 -20.94 -10.83
C TYR A 147 2.93 -22.05 -11.85
N ILE A 148 1.82 -22.49 -12.41
CA ILE A 148 1.80 -23.45 -13.53
C ILE A 148 1.20 -22.69 -14.71
N TYR A 149 1.86 -22.73 -15.87
CA TYR A 149 1.50 -21.90 -17.01
C TYR A 149 0.08 -22.19 -17.50
N ALA A 150 -0.23 -23.47 -17.72
CA ALA A 150 -1.55 -23.94 -18.14
C ALA A 150 -2.67 -23.49 -17.19
N VAL A 151 -2.43 -23.60 -15.87
CA VAL A 151 -3.41 -23.23 -14.83
C VAL A 151 -3.70 -21.73 -14.86
N GLU A 152 -2.68 -20.90 -15.02
CA GLU A 152 -2.84 -19.45 -15.02
C GLU A 152 -3.51 -18.94 -16.32
N GLN A 153 -3.21 -19.54 -17.48
CA GLN A 153 -3.96 -19.27 -18.71
C GLN A 153 -5.47 -19.54 -18.49
N PHE A 154 -5.80 -20.66 -17.86
CA PHE A 154 -7.18 -20.99 -17.51
C PHE A 154 -7.85 -20.05 -16.51
N LYS A 155 -7.10 -19.34 -15.66
CA LYS A 155 -7.70 -18.32 -14.77
C LYS A 155 -8.20 -17.10 -15.54
N LEU A 156 -7.58 -16.78 -16.67
CA LEU A 156 -7.96 -15.62 -17.49
C LEU A 156 -9.23 -15.90 -18.31
N PHE A 157 -9.49 -17.17 -18.59
CA PHE A 157 -10.54 -17.64 -19.47
C PHE A 157 -11.71 -18.27 -18.69
N HIS A 158 -12.95 -17.92 -19.06
CA HIS A 158 -14.15 -18.51 -18.46
C HIS A 158 -14.71 -19.62 -19.37
N ALA A 159 -14.79 -20.83 -18.83
CA ALA A 159 -15.58 -21.93 -19.34
C ALA A 159 -16.31 -22.61 -18.18
N ASP A 160 -17.41 -23.29 -18.49
CA ASP A 160 -18.21 -24.00 -17.51
C ASP A 160 -17.43 -25.16 -16.90
N ASP A 161 -16.69 -25.90 -17.74
CA ASP A 161 -15.77 -26.95 -17.31
C ASP A 161 -14.41 -26.77 -18.00
N GLN A 162 -13.33 -26.81 -17.22
CA GLN A 162 -11.95 -26.65 -17.73
C GLN A 162 -11.13 -27.86 -17.35
N TRP A 163 -10.37 -28.39 -18.31
CA TRP A 163 -9.63 -29.63 -18.17
C TRP A 163 -8.16 -29.46 -18.58
N ILE A 164 -7.25 -29.99 -17.78
CA ILE A 164 -5.84 -30.11 -18.13
C ILE A 164 -5.57 -31.57 -18.48
N ALA A 165 -5.18 -31.84 -19.71
CA ALA A 165 -4.81 -33.16 -20.20
C ALA A 165 -3.30 -33.24 -20.38
N TYR A 166 -2.67 -34.29 -19.84
CA TYR A 166 -1.22 -34.44 -19.92
C TYR A 166 -0.81 -35.87 -20.26
N ASP A 167 0.36 -36.06 -20.88
CA ASP A 167 0.96 -37.39 -21.14
C ASP A 167 1.45 -38.02 -19.83
N THR A 168 1.08 -39.27 -19.53
CA THR A 168 1.60 -40.06 -18.39
C THR A 168 3.13 -39.98 -18.26
N ALA A 169 3.87 -39.86 -19.37
CA ALA A 169 5.33 -39.73 -19.35
C ALA A 169 5.84 -38.45 -18.66
N LEU A 170 4.99 -37.44 -18.43
CA LEU A 170 5.35 -36.21 -17.73
C LEU A 170 5.59 -36.41 -16.23
N PHE A 171 4.86 -37.35 -15.61
CA PHE A 171 4.94 -37.64 -14.20
C PHE A 171 5.14 -39.15 -14.02
N GLU A 172 6.38 -39.55 -13.72
CA GLU A 172 6.73 -40.96 -13.55
C GLU A 172 5.93 -41.64 -12.41
N ALA A 173 5.56 -40.86 -11.40
CA ALA A 173 4.70 -41.29 -10.29
C ALA A 173 3.78 -40.13 -9.85
N HIS A 174 2.57 -40.47 -9.40
CA HIS A 174 1.62 -39.51 -8.83
C HIS A 174 2.09 -38.93 -7.49
N GLU A 175 3.18 -39.46 -6.93
CA GLU A 175 3.84 -38.95 -5.72
C GLU A 175 4.88 -37.86 -6.01
N ASP A 176 5.09 -37.47 -7.28
CA ASP A 176 5.98 -36.37 -7.60
C ASP A 176 5.43 -35.05 -7.01
N LYS A 177 6.32 -34.30 -6.33
CA LYS A 177 6.04 -32.95 -5.82
C LYS A 177 5.48 -32.03 -6.91
N ARG A 178 5.85 -32.22 -8.17
CA ARG A 178 5.32 -31.44 -9.30
C ARG A 178 3.86 -31.77 -9.60
N PHE A 179 3.51 -33.06 -9.60
CA PHE A 179 2.13 -33.49 -9.79
C PHE A 179 1.24 -33.05 -8.63
N MET A 180 1.70 -33.22 -7.38
CA MET A 180 0.95 -32.76 -6.20
C MET A 180 0.65 -31.25 -6.24
N GLU A 181 1.57 -30.42 -6.75
CA GLU A 181 1.32 -28.99 -6.92
C GLU A 181 0.30 -28.71 -8.05
N LEU A 182 0.38 -29.43 -9.17
CA LEU A 182 -0.64 -29.36 -10.23
C LEU A 182 -2.03 -29.72 -9.71
N GLU A 183 -2.14 -30.88 -9.05
CA GLU A 183 -3.38 -31.35 -8.44
C GLU A 183 -3.92 -30.34 -7.44
N ARG A 184 -3.08 -29.87 -6.51
CA ARG A 184 -3.45 -28.85 -5.52
C ARG A 184 -4.02 -27.59 -6.17
N GLN A 185 -3.39 -27.09 -7.24
CA GLN A 185 -3.86 -25.90 -7.94
C GLN A 185 -5.16 -26.16 -8.70
N CYS A 186 -5.25 -27.27 -9.43
CA CYS A 186 -6.47 -27.64 -10.16
C CYS A 186 -7.66 -27.83 -9.22
N VAL A 187 -7.50 -28.57 -8.12
CA VAL A 187 -8.54 -28.75 -7.10
C VAL A 187 -8.95 -27.41 -6.48
N ARG A 188 -7.98 -26.55 -6.17
CA ARG A 188 -8.24 -25.20 -5.61
C ARG A 188 -9.07 -24.33 -6.54
N TYR A 189 -8.82 -24.40 -7.85
CA TYR A 189 -9.51 -23.57 -8.85
C TYR A 189 -10.71 -24.27 -9.52
N GLY A 190 -10.93 -25.55 -9.22
CA GLY A 190 -12.03 -26.34 -9.77
C GLY A 190 -11.77 -26.89 -11.19
N PHE A 191 -10.51 -26.97 -11.62
CA PHE A 191 -10.12 -27.54 -12.91
C PHE A 191 -10.04 -29.07 -12.84
N GLY A 192 -10.47 -29.75 -13.89
CA GLY A 192 -10.33 -31.18 -14.06
C GLY A 192 -8.93 -31.56 -14.55
N ILE A 193 -8.50 -32.78 -14.24
CA ILE A 193 -7.23 -33.35 -14.66
C ILE A 193 -7.48 -34.66 -15.38
N MET A 194 -6.92 -34.78 -16.58
CA MET A 194 -6.87 -36.01 -17.36
C MET A 194 -5.43 -36.43 -17.60
N GLU A 195 -5.19 -37.71 -17.48
CA GLU A 195 -3.94 -38.36 -17.84
C GLU A 195 -4.18 -39.21 -19.08
N VAL A 196 -3.33 -39.03 -20.08
CA VAL A 196 -3.33 -39.86 -21.29
C VAL A 196 -2.25 -40.91 -21.14
N GLU A 197 -2.68 -42.17 -21.09
CA GLU A 197 -1.80 -43.33 -20.95
C GLU A 197 -1.11 -43.65 -22.28
N ARG A 198 -0.01 -44.41 -22.21
CA ARG A 198 0.76 -44.83 -23.41
C ARG A 198 -0.09 -45.63 -24.40
N ASP A 199 -1.11 -46.30 -23.90
CA ASP A 199 -2.07 -47.08 -24.69
C ASP A 199 -3.18 -46.22 -25.32
N ARG A 200 -3.05 -44.87 -25.22
CA ARG A 200 -4.00 -43.87 -25.72
C ARG A 200 -5.36 -43.91 -25.02
N ASP A 201 -5.42 -44.50 -23.83
CA ASP A 201 -6.58 -44.38 -22.97
C ASP A 201 -6.51 -43.09 -22.16
N VAL A 202 -7.68 -42.53 -21.84
CA VAL A 202 -7.81 -41.27 -21.09
C VAL A 202 -8.33 -41.59 -19.70
N ARG A 203 -7.47 -41.46 -18.71
CA ARG A 203 -7.81 -41.62 -17.31
C ARG A 203 -8.15 -40.28 -16.68
N VAL A 204 -9.33 -40.16 -16.08
CA VAL A 204 -9.68 -38.96 -15.30
C VAL A 204 -9.19 -39.13 -13.88
N LEU A 205 -8.34 -38.20 -13.45
CA LEU A 205 -7.81 -38.16 -12.09
C LEU A 205 -8.67 -37.26 -11.20
N VAL A 206 -9.05 -36.09 -11.72
CA VAL A 206 -9.87 -35.11 -11.01
C VAL A 206 -10.94 -34.59 -11.96
N ALA A 207 -12.20 -34.60 -11.53
CA ALA A 207 -13.29 -33.97 -12.27
C ALA A 207 -13.36 -32.47 -11.96
N PRO A 208 -13.73 -31.61 -12.93
CA PRO A 208 -13.93 -30.18 -12.68
C PRO A 208 -15.08 -29.97 -11.71
N LYS A 209 -14.97 -28.91 -10.90
CA LYS A 209 -16.00 -28.56 -9.94
C LYS A 209 -17.16 -27.85 -10.65
N ARG A 210 -18.38 -28.32 -10.43
CA ARG A 210 -19.59 -27.66 -10.95
C ARG A 210 -19.87 -26.37 -10.16
N GLY A 211 -19.54 -25.22 -10.74
CA GLY A 211 -19.82 -23.88 -10.19
C GLY A 211 -18.64 -22.92 -10.29
N ASP A 212 -18.90 -21.65 -10.59
CA ASP A 212 -17.86 -20.64 -10.80
C ASP A 212 -17.18 -20.22 -9.48
N TYR A 213 -15.91 -20.61 -9.29
CA TYR A 213 -15.09 -20.19 -8.15
C TYR A 213 -14.67 -18.71 -8.21
N PHE A 214 -14.76 -18.08 -9.39
CA PHE A 214 -14.17 -16.76 -9.64
C PHE A 214 -15.19 -15.61 -9.62
N GLU A 215 -16.42 -15.83 -9.13
CA GLU A 215 -17.43 -14.78 -8.93
C GLU A 215 -17.62 -13.85 -10.16
N ASN A 216 -17.65 -14.39 -11.38
CA ASN A 216 -17.75 -13.63 -12.63
C ASN A 216 -16.58 -12.69 -12.97
N LYS A 217 -15.40 -12.80 -12.34
CA LYS A 217 -14.23 -11.95 -12.63
C LYS A 217 -13.46 -12.34 -13.90
N ARG A 218 -13.84 -13.45 -14.55
CA ARG A 218 -13.18 -13.99 -15.75
C ARG A 218 -13.82 -13.45 -17.02
N ARG A 219 -13.06 -13.33 -18.10
CA ARG A 219 -13.59 -12.92 -19.41
C ARG A 219 -14.51 -14.02 -19.92
N ARG A 220 -15.79 -13.70 -20.11
CA ARG A 220 -16.77 -14.62 -20.70
C ARG A 220 -16.62 -14.58 -22.21
N ILE A 221 -16.61 -15.75 -22.84
CA ILE A 221 -16.75 -15.82 -24.29
C ILE A 221 -18.16 -15.33 -24.64
N SER A 222 -18.25 -14.24 -25.40
CA SER A 222 -19.51 -13.90 -26.04
C SER A 222 -19.72 -14.84 -27.23
N PRO A 223 -20.79 -15.64 -27.26
CA PRO A 223 -21.12 -16.51 -28.40
C PRO A 223 -21.18 -15.78 -29.75
N LEU A 224 -21.48 -14.48 -29.70
CA LEU A 224 -21.66 -13.59 -30.84
C LEU A 224 -20.35 -13.24 -31.56
N THR A 225 -19.21 -13.36 -30.89
CA THR A 225 -17.91 -13.12 -31.55
C THR A 225 -17.60 -14.18 -32.61
N GLU A 226 -18.19 -15.37 -32.52
CA GLU A 226 -17.96 -16.45 -33.48
C GLU A 226 -18.84 -16.36 -34.72
N THR A 227 -20.08 -15.87 -34.59
CA THR A 227 -20.93 -15.57 -35.76
C THR A 227 -20.40 -14.38 -36.55
N LEU A 228 -19.72 -13.43 -35.89
CA LEU A 228 -19.02 -12.33 -36.55
C LEU A 228 -17.68 -12.75 -37.18
N ALA A 229 -16.93 -13.67 -36.57
CA ALA A 229 -15.69 -14.21 -37.15
C ALA A 229 -15.94 -15.14 -38.36
N LYS A 230 -17.13 -15.76 -38.44
CA LYS A 230 -17.58 -16.56 -39.60
C LYS A 230 -18.37 -15.76 -40.65
N ALA A 231 -18.69 -14.50 -40.41
CA ALA A 231 -19.29 -13.65 -41.44
C ALA A 231 -18.23 -13.32 -42.49
N PRO A 232 -18.45 -13.60 -43.79
CA PRO A 232 -17.53 -13.17 -44.83
C PRO A 232 -17.37 -11.65 -44.71
N VAL A 233 -16.13 -11.18 -44.74
CA VAL A 233 -15.77 -9.76 -44.57
C VAL A 233 -16.49 -8.92 -45.62
N VAL A 234 -17.70 -8.43 -45.30
CA VAL A 234 -18.44 -7.45 -46.11
C VAL A 234 -17.65 -6.13 -46.22
N GLY A 235 -16.64 -5.93 -45.38
CA GLY A 235 -15.65 -4.85 -45.48
C GLY A 235 -14.80 -4.85 -46.75
N ALA A 236 -14.69 -5.97 -47.48
CA ALA A 236 -13.99 -6.01 -48.77
C ALA A 236 -14.85 -5.50 -49.94
N ALA A 237 -16.19 -5.46 -49.78
CA ALA A 237 -17.10 -4.90 -50.78
C ALA A 237 -17.23 -3.37 -50.67
N LEU A 238 -17.03 -2.81 -49.47
CA LEU A 238 -17.11 -1.37 -49.25
C LEU A 238 -15.83 -0.62 -49.72
N SER A 239 -14.66 -1.23 -49.60
CA SER A 239 -13.40 -0.66 -50.10
C SER A 239 -13.33 -0.64 -51.63
N LYS A 240 -14.11 -1.49 -52.31
CA LYS A 240 -14.25 -1.49 -53.79
C LYS A 240 -15.15 -0.37 -54.33
N ARG A 241 -15.97 0.28 -53.47
CA ARG A 241 -16.85 1.40 -53.85
C ARG A 241 -16.25 2.79 -53.59
N LEU A 242 -15.11 2.87 -52.90
CA LEU A 242 -14.39 4.13 -52.70
C LEU A 242 -13.15 4.12 -53.60
N GLY A 243 -13.19 4.96 -54.63
CA GLY A 243 -12.33 4.92 -55.81
C GLY A 243 -10.83 4.85 -55.55
N ARG A 244 -10.17 4.03 -56.38
CA ARG A 244 -8.74 4.02 -56.68
C ARG A 244 -8.34 5.29 -57.46
N PRO A 245 -7.02 5.59 -57.53
CA PRO A 245 -6.37 5.76 -58.81
C PRO A 245 -5.56 4.49 -59.16
N THR A 246 -5.77 4.03 -60.40
CA THR A 246 -4.82 3.48 -61.39
C THR A 246 -3.47 2.92 -60.89
N GLU A 247 -2.89 1.84 -61.40
CA GLU A 247 -3.09 0.98 -62.58
C GLU A 247 -1.98 -0.09 -62.46
N VAL A 248 -2.29 -1.39 -62.45
CA VAL A 248 -1.40 -2.44 -63.00
C VAL A 248 -2.30 -3.61 -63.41
N ASP A 249 -2.20 -3.89 -64.70
CA ASP A 249 -2.78 -4.99 -65.45
C ASP A 249 -2.22 -6.35 -65.01
N LYS A 250 -3.12 -7.33 -64.83
CA LYS A 250 -2.95 -8.74 -65.22
C LYS A 250 -4.21 -9.56 -64.92
N THR A 251 -4.79 -10.00 -66.00
CA THR A 251 -5.80 -11.05 -66.20
C THR A 251 -5.51 -12.36 -65.46
N ILE A 252 -6.46 -12.81 -64.63
CA ILE A 252 -6.82 -14.24 -64.49
C ILE A 252 -8.34 -14.30 -64.27
N THR A 253 -9.03 -14.95 -65.19
CA THR A 253 -10.46 -15.30 -65.14
C THR A 253 -10.69 -16.52 -64.25
N PHE A 254 -11.67 -16.43 -63.35
CA PHE A 254 -12.39 -17.57 -62.80
C PHE A 254 -13.88 -17.22 -62.80
N GLU A 255 -14.66 -18.00 -63.54
CA GLU A 255 -16.12 -17.98 -63.53
C GLU A 255 -16.61 -18.65 -62.23
N ASP A 256 -17.51 -17.99 -61.50
CA ASP A 256 -18.25 -18.58 -60.39
C ASP A 256 -19.76 -18.43 -60.66
N PRO A 257 -20.57 -19.51 -60.60
CA PRO A 257 -21.88 -19.57 -61.22
C PRO A 257 -22.99 -19.39 -60.18
N PHE A 258 -23.13 -18.21 -59.58
CA PHE A 258 -24.32 -17.88 -58.80
C PHE A 258 -24.71 -16.42 -58.99
N LYS A 259 -25.26 -16.17 -60.19
CA LYS A 259 -26.04 -14.97 -60.50
C LYS A 259 -27.51 -15.34 -60.27
N ASP A 260 -28.26 -14.38 -59.72
CA ASP A 260 -29.73 -14.34 -59.62
C ASP A 260 -30.33 -14.74 -58.26
N ILE A 261 -30.17 -13.87 -57.26
CA ILE A 261 -31.24 -13.62 -56.26
C ILE A 261 -31.29 -12.11 -55.99
N GLU A 262 -32.27 -11.44 -56.61
CA GLU A 262 -32.67 -10.07 -56.27
C GLU A 262 -33.52 -10.08 -54.99
N PHE A 263 -33.15 -9.28 -53.99
CA PHE A 263 -34.08 -8.85 -52.95
C PHE A 263 -34.00 -7.33 -52.80
N GLY A 264 -35.05 -6.67 -53.27
CA GLY A 264 -35.29 -5.24 -53.10
C GLY A 264 -35.71 -4.90 -51.66
N GLY A 265 -35.37 -3.69 -51.23
CA GLY A 265 -35.77 -3.12 -49.95
C GLY A 265 -34.95 -1.89 -49.60
N GLN A 266 -35.23 -0.76 -50.25
CA GLN A 266 -34.72 0.56 -49.84
C GLN A 266 -35.43 1.02 -48.55
N MET A 267 -34.66 1.34 -47.51
CA MET A 267 -35.10 2.25 -46.45
C MET A 267 -34.47 3.63 -46.64
N PRO A 268 -35.19 4.74 -46.38
CA PRO A 268 -34.64 6.08 -46.52
C PRO A 268 -33.84 6.48 -45.27
N SER A 269 -32.64 7.04 -45.50
CA SER A 269 -31.83 7.72 -44.47
C SER A 269 -32.37 9.13 -44.18
N PRO A 270 -32.31 9.63 -42.93
CA PRO A 270 -32.68 10.99 -42.61
C PRO A 270 -31.55 11.98 -42.99
N LYS A 271 -31.94 13.14 -43.52
CA LYS A 271 -31.06 14.27 -43.83
C LYS A 271 -30.59 14.97 -42.54
N PRO A 272 -29.30 15.36 -42.44
CA PRO A 272 -28.85 16.25 -41.38
C PRO A 272 -28.78 17.67 -41.93
N ASP A 273 -29.80 18.48 -41.64
CA ASP A 273 -29.70 19.93 -41.71
C ASP A 273 -29.91 20.49 -40.29
N GLU A 274 -29.19 21.57 -39.99
CA GLU A 274 -29.54 22.57 -38.97
C GLU A 274 -29.11 22.31 -37.51
N VAL A 275 -27.83 22.54 -37.20
CA VAL A 275 -27.41 23.22 -35.95
C VAL A 275 -26.22 24.14 -36.24
N GLU A 276 -26.51 25.31 -36.82
CA GLU A 276 -25.66 26.48 -36.62
C GLU A 276 -26.04 27.13 -35.30
N SER A 277 -25.18 27.01 -34.29
CA SER A 277 -25.26 27.88 -33.12
C SER A 277 -23.88 28.29 -32.62
N VAL A 278 -23.56 29.55 -32.94
CA VAL A 278 -22.85 30.51 -32.07
C VAL A 278 -21.43 30.14 -31.66
N LYS A 279 -20.46 30.49 -32.51
CA LYS A 279 -19.10 30.82 -32.09
C LYS A 279 -19.05 32.31 -31.72
N THR A 280 -19.26 32.65 -30.46
CA THR A 280 -18.82 33.93 -29.92
C THR A 280 -17.34 33.82 -29.57
N SER A 281 -16.52 34.60 -30.28
CA SER A 281 -15.12 34.83 -29.97
C SER A 281 -15.00 35.66 -28.69
N ALA A 282 -14.78 34.99 -27.55
CA ALA A 282 -14.40 35.66 -26.31
C ALA A 282 -12.88 35.87 -26.27
N ALA A 283 -12.49 37.12 -26.04
CA ALA A 283 -11.14 37.61 -26.03
C ALA A 283 -10.28 36.99 -24.92
N GLY A 284 -9.09 36.50 -25.31
CA GLY A 284 -7.81 36.81 -24.68
C GLY A 284 -7.71 36.86 -23.15
N GLY A 285 -8.25 35.88 -22.43
CA GLY A 285 -7.84 35.60 -21.05
C GLY A 285 -6.94 34.37 -21.04
N ARG A 286 -5.65 34.50 -20.65
CA ARG A 286 -4.83 33.32 -20.32
C ARG A 286 -5.53 32.61 -19.17
N GLU A 287 -6.26 31.54 -19.48
CA GLU A 287 -6.79 30.62 -18.48
C GLU A 287 -5.62 30.21 -17.59
N LYS A 288 -5.73 30.52 -16.30
CA LYS A 288 -4.86 29.92 -15.30
C LYS A 288 -5.11 28.42 -15.45
N LYS A 289 -4.16 27.71 -16.06
CA LYS A 289 -4.15 26.26 -16.12
C LYS A 289 -4.15 25.79 -14.67
N PHE A 290 -5.34 25.56 -14.11
CA PHE A 290 -5.47 24.87 -12.85
C PHE A 290 -4.78 23.53 -13.08
N PHE A 291 -3.69 23.32 -12.36
CA PHE A 291 -2.91 22.12 -12.45
C PHE A 291 -3.84 21.00 -11.99
N ASP A 292 -4.41 20.28 -12.94
CA ASP A 292 -5.28 19.15 -12.62
C ASP A 292 -4.38 18.06 -12.01
N TYR A 293 -4.33 18.07 -10.69
CA TYR A 293 -3.53 17.18 -9.86
C TYR A 293 -3.85 15.71 -10.17
N GLN A 294 -5.10 15.41 -10.56
CA GLN A 294 -5.50 14.05 -10.93
C GLN A 294 -4.87 13.62 -12.27
N SER A 295 -4.86 14.51 -13.27
CA SER A 295 -4.20 14.22 -14.56
C SER A 295 -2.70 13.98 -14.41
N SER A 296 -2.05 14.71 -13.50
CA SER A 296 -0.62 14.56 -13.21
C SER A 296 -0.30 13.23 -12.50
N ILE A 297 -1.13 12.83 -11.53
CA ILE A 297 -1.01 11.52 -10.87
C ILE A 297 -1.25 10.39 -11.87
N ALA A 298 -2.26 10.50 -12.73
CA ALA A 298 -2.55 9.50 -13.75
C ALA A 298 -1.38 9.34 -14.74
N GLY A 299 -0.82 10.45 -15.21
CA GLY A 299 0.37 10.44 -16.08
C GLY A 299 1.59 9.81 -15.42
N PHE A 300 1.84 10.12 -14.14
CA PHE A 300 2.92 9.51 -13.37
C PHE A 300 2.73 8.00 -13.20
N ARG A 301 1.50 7.55 -12.85
CA ARG A 301 1.18 6.12 -12.70
C ARG A 301 1.42 5.34 -14.00
N THR A 302 1.04 5.89 -15.14
CA THR A 302 1.26 5.25 -16.44
C THR A 302 2.74 5.15 -16.79
N ARG A 303 3.51 6.24 -16.62
CA ARG A 303 4.96 6.26 -16.86
C ARG A 303 5.70 5.30 -15.92
N TYR A 304 5.30 5.26 -14.65
CA TYR A 304 5.85 4.33 -13.66
C TYR A 304 5.55 2.87 -14.01
N GLY A 305 4.32 2.57 -14.45
CA GLY A 305 3.95 1.24 -14.95
C GLY A 305 4.77 0.83 -16.18
N GLN A 306 4.96 1.74 -17.13
CA GLN A 306 5.80 1.51 -18.31
C GLN A 306 7.27 1.28 -17.93
N PHE A 307 7.81 2.05 -16.98
CA PHE A 307 9.15 1.86 -16.45
C PHE A 307 9.31 0.50 -15.75
N LEU A 308 8.38 0.09 -14.89
CA LEU A 308 8.42 -1.25 -14.29
C LEU A 308 8.35 -2.35 -15.36
N SER A 309 7.54 -2.16 -16.41
CA SER A 309 7.45 -3.11 -17.51
C SER A 309 8.71 -3.15 -18.38
N SER A 310 9.46 -2.05 -18.48
CA SER A 310 10.69 -2.01 -19.26
C SER A 310 11.82 -2.77 -18.59
N LEU A 311 11.84 -2.81 -17.24
CA LEU A 311 12.76 -3.60 -16.43
C LEU A 311 12.49 -5.11 -16.48
N MET A 312 11.32 -5.54 -16.96
CA MET A 312 11.03 -6.97 -17.09
C MET A 312 11.82 -7.59 -18.25
N PRO A 313 12.42 -8.78 -18.06
CA PRO A 313 13.04 -9.56 -19.13
C PRO A 313 12.09 -9.79 -20.31
N GLY A 314 12.63 -9.87 -21.53
CA GLY A 314 11.84 -10.03 -22.77
C GLY A 314 10.82 -11.17 -22.71
N PHE A 315 11.23 -12.34 -22.21
CA PHE A 315 10.35 -13.51 -22.09
C PHE A 315 9.11 -13.29 -21.18
N MET A 316 9.14 -12.30 -20.28
CA MET A 316 8.00 -11.94 -19.44
C MET A 316 7.03 -11.00 -20.17
N LYS A 317 7.51 -10.22 -21.15
CA LYS A 317 6.68 -9.30 -21.95
C LYS A 317 5.77 -10.07 -22.91
N ASP A 318 6.25 -11.21 -23.39
CA ASP A 318 5.53 -12.07 -24.33
C ASP A 318 4.32 -12.79 -23.69
N ASN A 319 4.17 -12.73 -22.36
CA ASN A 319 3.07 -13.35 -21.62
C ASN A 319 2.31 -12.29 -20.79
N PRO A 320 1.54 -11.39 -21.44
CA PRO A 320 0.85 -10.29 -20.78
C PRO A 320 -0.25 -10.79 -19.83
N GLY A 321 -0.30 -10.23 -18.61
CA GLY A 321 -1.25 -10.61 -17.55
C GLY A 321 -0.63 -11.45 -16.43
N PHE A 322 0.50 -12.09 -16.71
CA PHE A 322 1.14 -13.03 -15.81
C PHE A 322 2.04 -12.36 -14.74
N PHE A 323 2.66 -11.23 -15.09
CA PHE A 323 3.72 -10.58 -14.31
C PHE A 323 3.37 -9.19 -13.76
N ASN A 324 2.12 -8.74 -13.89
CA ASN A 324 1.73 -7.47 -13.29
C ASN A 324 1.60 -7.65 -11.77
N PRO A 325 2.54 -7.14 -10.94
CA PRO A 325 2.33 -7.17 -9.49
C PRO A 325 0.96 -6.54 -9.20
N PRO A 326 0.17 -7.13 -8.29
CA PRO A 326 -1.14 -6.59 -7.96
C PRO A 326 -1.02 -5.10 -7.72
N GLN A 327 -1.98 -4.31 -8.20
CA GLN A 327 -1.90 -2.85 -8.14
C GLN A 327 -1.59 -2.33 -6.72
N GLY A 328 -2.09 -3.04 -5.69
CA GLY A 328 -1.74 -2.77 -4.30
C GLY A 328 -0.24 -2.83 -4.00
N TRP A 329 0.48 -3.84 -4.49
CA TRP A 329 1.93 -3.98 -4.27
C TRP A 329 2.74 -2.87 -4.94
N ARG A 330 2.32 -2.39 -6.11
CA ARG A 330 2.96 -1.22 -6.75
C ARG A 330 2.84 0.02 -5.87
N ASN A 331 1.66 0.23 -5.28
CA ASN A 331 1.44 1.35 -4.37
C ASN A 331 2.25 1.20 -3.08
N TRP A 332 2.34 -0.01 -2.52
CA TRP A 332 3.16 -0.29 -1.34
C TRP A 332 4.65 -0.05 -1.59
N PHE A 333 5.17 -0.44 -2.75
CA PHE A 333 6.55 -0.16 -3.12
C PHE A 333 6.83 1.33 -3.25
N LEU A 334 5.94 2.08 -3.92
CA LEU A 334 6.07 3.53 -4.04
C LEU A 334 6.00 4.21 -2.66
N PHE A 335 5.06 3.77 -1.81
CA PHE A 335 4.93 4.25 -0.44
C PHE A 335 6.20 3.96 0.37
N ALA A 336 6.76 2.75 0.27
CA ALA A 336 8.00 2.39 0.93
C ALA A 336 9.17 3.28 0.48
N LEU A 337 9.28 3.59 -0.81
CA LEU A 337 10.29 4.51 -1.32
C LEU A 337 10.10 5.92 -0.74
N ILE A 338 8.89 6.48 -0.84
CA ILE A 338 8.58 7.83 -0.30
C ILE A 338 8.88 7.89 1.19
N LEU A 339 8.51 6.85 1.95
CA LEU A 339 8.77 6.76 3.38
C LEU A 339 10.27 6.77 3.67
N ASN A 340 11.06 5.95 2.97
CA ASN A 340 12.52 5.93 3.14
C ASN A 340 13.16 7.29 2.77
N PHE A 341 12.78 7.89 1.65
CA PHE A 341 13.28 9.21 1.25
C PHE A 341 12.85 10.31 2.23
N GLY A 342 11.64 10.24 2.77
CA GLY A 342 11.14 11.16 3.79
C GLY A 342 11.93 11.06 5.08
N ILE A 343 12.23 9.84 5.54
CA ILE A 343 13.07 9.60 6.73
C ILE A 343 14.49 10.13 6.50
N ILE A 344 15.10 9.81 5.37
CA ILE A 344 16.45 10.31 5.03
C ILE A 344 16.47 11.84 4.96
N GLY A 345 15.48 12.44 4.29
CA GLY A 345 15.36 13.89 4.19
C GLY A 345 15.16 14.55 5.55
N TRP A 346 14.30 13.99 6.40
CA TRP A 346 14.10 14.47 7.77
C TRP A 346 15.37 14.32 8.63
N GLN A 347 16.14 13.25 8.47
CA GLN A 347 17.42 13.06 9.15
C GLN A 347 18.47 14.09 8.70
N ILE A 348 18.51 14.45 7.42
CA ILE A 348 19.43 15.47 6.92
C ILE A 348 19.03 16.84 7.46
N THR A 349 17.76 17.23 7.36
CA THR A 349 17.31 18.56 7.81
C THR A 349 17.38 18.73 9.33
N SER A 350 17.06 17.69 10.10
CA SER A 350 17.19 17.74 11.56
C SER A 350 18.63 17.93 12.02
N ARG A 351 19.62 17.44 11.27
CA ARG A 351 21.03 17.71 11.55
C ARG A 351 21.42 19.14 11.29
N GLU A 352 21.08 19.68 10.12
CA GLU A 352 21.39 21.07 9.78
C GLU A 352 20.81 22.03 10.83
N VAL A 353 19.59 21.76 11.31
CA VAL A 353 18.96 22.54 12.38
C VAL A 353 19.70 22.39 13.72
N ASN A 354 20.13 21.17 14.08
CA ASN A 354 20.85 20.94 15.33
C ASN A 354 22.27 21.53 15.30
N GLU A 355 22.99 21.41 14.20
CA GLU A 355 24.31 22.03 14.00
C GLU A 355 24.21 23.56 14.05
N ALA A 356 23.18 24.15 13.43
CA ALA A 356 22.94 25.59 13.51
C ALA A 356 22.69 26.05 14.96
N LYS A 357 21.89 25.29 15.73
CA LYS A 357 21.63 25.59 17.15
C LYS A 357 22.88 25.47 18.02
N VAL A 358 23.72 24.47 17.77
CA VAL A 358 24.98 24.30 18.52
C VAL A 358 25.95 25.44 18.21
N SER A 359 26.09 25.82 16.93
CA SER A 359 26.91 26.96 16.51
C SER A 359 26.44 28.28 17.12
N GLU A 360 25.11 28.50 17.21
CA GLU A 360 24.54 29.67 17.86
C GLU A 360 24.80 29.68 19.38
N LEU A 361 24.68 28.51 20.05
CA LEU A 361 24.97 28.39 21.47
C LEU A 361 26.46 28.62 21.79
N ASP A 362 27.37 28.11 20.96
CA ASP A 362 28.80 28.31 21.12
C ASP A 362 29.18 29.77 20.88
N GLY A 363 28.56 30.43 19.89
CA GLY A 363 28.69 31.87 19.66
C GLY A 363 28.23 32.70 20.88
N LEU A 364 27.08 32.36 21.47
CA LEU A 364 26.56 33.02 22.66
C LEU A 364 27.39 32.77 23.92
N LYS A 365 27.97 31.56 24.09
CA LYS A 365 28.89 31.26 25.19
C LYS A 365 30.20 32.02 25.04
N LEU A 366 30.77 32.09 23.85
CA LEU A 366 31.95 32.89 23.56
C LEU A 366 31.69 34.38 23.80
N GLU A 367 30.57 34.92 23.30
CA GLU A 367 30.23 36.33 23.52
C GLU A 367 30.02 36.67 25.01
N LYS A 368 29.38 35.80 25.78
CA LYS A 368 29.24 35.98 27.25
C LYS A 368 30.57 35.87 27.99
N LEU A 369 31.49 35.01 27.56
CA LEU A 369 32.82 34.91 28.14
C LEU A 369 33.70 36.14 27.81
N TYR A 370 33.55 36.74 26.63
CA TYR A 370 34.26 37.98 26.29
C TYR A 370 33.67 39.22 26.96
N ARG A 371 32.36 39.26 27.22
CA ARG A 371 31.70 40.44 27.82
C ARG A 371 31.94 40.58 29.34
N TYR A 372 32.44 39.54 30.02
CA TYR A 372 32.80 39.59 31.45
C TYR A 372 34.30 39.83 31.72
N ARG A 373 35.14 39.93 30.69
CA ARG A 373 36.57 40.21 30.87
C ARG A 373 36.81 41.72 30.76
N ASN A 374 36.67 42.41 31.90
CA ASN A 374 37.04 43.81 32.02
C ASN A 374 38.58 43.91 31.84
N PRO A 375 39.11 44.73 30.91
CA PRO A 375 40.54 44.78 30.65
C PRO A 375 41.38 45.29 31.83
N THR A 376 40.75 45.83 32.88
CA THR A 376 41.40 46.27 34.12
C THR A 376 41.75 45.13 35.08
N ASP A 377 41.17 43.93 34.92
CA ASP A 377 41.42 42.82 35.85
C ASP A 377 42.60 41.92 35.40
N LEU A 378 43.14 42.16 34.19
CA LEU A 378 44.27 41.39 33.63
C LEU A 378 45.65 41.83 34.16
N GLU A 379 45.75 42.99 34.82
CA GLU A 379 47.00 43.43 35.46
C GLU A 379 47.16 42.95 36.91
N ALA A 380 46.09 42.42 37.54
CA ALA A 380 46.14 41.96 38.94
C ALA A 380 46.46 40.45 39.08
N GLU A 381 46.31 39.64 38.03
CA GLU A 381 46.54 38.18 38.10
C GLU A 381 47.92 37.73 37.57
N ALA A 382 48.76 38.65 37.10
CA ALA A 382 50.11 38.32 36.61
C ALA A 382 51.17 38.16 37.72
N GLU A 383 50.85 38.48 38.99
CA GLU A 383 51.81 38.39 40.11
C GLU A 383 51.59 37.22 41.08
N LEU A 384 50.63 36.34 40.85
CA LEU A 384 50.31 35.28 41.82
C LEU A 384 50.12 33.90 41.18
N ASN A 385 51.19 33.34 40.62
CA ASN A 385 51.27 31.88 40.38
C ASN A 385 52.72 31.40 40.43
N ASP A 386 53.28 31.43 41.63
CA ASP A 386 54.39 30.58 42.06
C ASP A 386 53.94 29.81 43.30
N PHE A 387 53.14 28.76 43.12
CA PHE A 387 53.01 27.71 44.12
C PHE A 387 52.73 26.38 43.43
N SER A 388 53.77 25.55 43.42
CA SER A 388 53.70 24.13 43.16
C SER A 388 52.94 23.41 44.28
N THR A 389 52.67 22.13 43.98
CA THR A 389 52.44 21.00 44.91
C THR A 389 51.05 20.85 45.53
N GLU A 390 50.36 19.81 45.02
CA GLU A 390 49.96 18.64 45.82
C GLU A 390 48.80 18.84 46.80
N SER A 391 47.62 18.33 46.43
CA SER A 391 46.79 17.55 47.35
C SER A 391 45.57 16.97 46.65
N ASP A 392 45.28 15.74 47.06
CA ASP A 392 44.14 14.92 46.70
C ASP A 392 42.77 15.52 47.05
N GLU A 393 41.76 14.86 46.48
CA GLU A 393 40.49 14.52 47.12
C GLU A 393 39.33 15.55 47.18
N TYR A 394 38.13 14.99 46.93
CA TYR A 394 36.77 15.52 47.08
C TYR A 394 36.10 16.20 45.88
N LEU A 395 35.53 15.34 45.02
CA LEU A 395 34.27 15.58 44.33
C LEU A 395 33.16 15.82 45.37
N THR A 396 32.96 17.08 45.75
CA THR A 396 31.73 17.53 46.40
C THR A 396 30.57 17.41 45.42
N THR A 397 29.81 16.32 45.55
CA THR A 397 28.42 16.27 45.12
C THR A 397 27.65 17.37 45.83
N VAL A 398 27.17 18.36 45.08
CA VAL A 398 26.18 19.32 45.55
C VAL A 398 24.92 18.52 45.90
N PRO A 399 24.49 18.44 47.17
CA PRO A 399 23.20 17.84 47.48
C PRO A 399 22.10 18.71 46.84
N PRO A 400 21.08 18.12 46.19
CA PRO A 400 19.93 18.87 45.78
C PRO A 400 19.32 19.55 47.01
N SER A 401 19.06 20.85 46.89
CA SER A 401 18.38 21.64 47.92
C SER A 401 17.05 20.99 48.26
N GLU A 402 16.88 20.62 49.53
CA GLU A 402 15.62 20.18 50.11
C GLU A 402 14.58 21.30 50.11
N GLU A 403 13.31 20.88 50.01
CA GLU A 403 12.07 21.61 50.29
C GLU A 403 11.42 22.43 49.15
N ASP A 404 10.85 21.72 48.19
CA ASP A 404 9.45 21.92 47.84
C ASP A 404 8.71 20.60 48.12
N GLN A 405 8.11 20.51 49.31
CA GLN A 405 7.30 19.35 49.69
C GLN A 405 6.08 19.28 48.77
N VAL A 406 6.02 18.24 47.94
CA VAL A 406 4.79 17.81 47.28
C VAL A 406 3.84 17.35 48.38
N LEU A 407 2.84 18.18 48.69
CA LEU A 407 1.77 17.85 49.63
C LEU A 407 0.92 16.71 49.05
N ASP A 408 0.93 15.57 49.74
CA ASP A 408 0.14 14.39 49.38
C ASP A 408 -1.38 14.62 49.47
N GLU A 409 -2.04 13.99 48.49
CA GLU A 409 -3.40 13.41 48.46
C GLU A 409 -4.64 14.33 48.56
N GLU A 410 -5.07 14.84 47.39
CA GLU A 410 -6.47 14.75 46.93
C GLU A 410 -6.47 14.95 45.40
N ILE A 411 -6.59 13.85 44.62
CA ILE A 411 -6.38 13.86 43.15
C ILE A 411 -7.65 14.22 42.38
N LEU A 412 -8.80 14.10 43.04
CA LEU A 412 -10.09 14.52 42.53
C LEU A 412 -10.66 15.59 43.48
N ALA A 413 -10.28 16.85 43.27
CA ALA A 413 -10.82 17.93 44.07
C ALA A 413 -12.27 18.21 43.64
N THR A 414 -13.21 18.07 44.57
CA THR A 414 -14.54 18.66 44.43
C THR A 414 -14.40 20.17 44.62
N LEU A 415 -14.70 20.92 43.56
CA LEU A 415 -14.56 22.38 43.56
C LEU A 415 -15.79 23.01 44.21
N GLU A 416 -15.58 23.78 45.29
CA GLU A 416 -16.60 24.67 45.84
C GLU A 416 -16.36 26.11 45.33
N PRO A 417 -17.40 26.85 44.97
CA PRO A 417 -17.29 28.21 44.46
C PRO A 417 -16.81 29.19 45.56
N ALA A 418 -15.72 29.92 45.30
CA ALA A 418 -15.26 30.99 46.20
C ALA A 418 -16.22 32.20 46.21
N ALA A 419 -16.42 32.83 47.38
CA ALA A 419 -17.21 34.04 47.48
C ALA A 419 -16.60 35.20 46.66
N SER A 420 -17.46 35.85 45.88
CA SER A 420 -17.16 36.98 45.00
C SER A 420 -16.39 38.12 45.70
N GLY A 421 -15.13 38.40 45.32
CA GLY A 421 -14.49 39.65 45.75
C GLY A 421 -13.02 39.91 45.42
N THR A 422 -12.23 38.96 44.94
CA THR A 422 -10.77 39.14 44.76
C THR A 422 -10.32 39.05 43.30
N ASP A 423 -9.31 39.85 42.94
CA ASP A 423 -8.69 39.93 41.60
C ASP A 423 -7.81 38.68 41.37
N VAL A 424 -8.46 37.54 41.15
CA VAL A 424 -7.79 36.23 41.02
C VAL A 424 -7.51 35.91 39.55
N ARG A 425 -6.27 35.52 39.25
CA ARG A 425 -5.74 35.32 37.89
C ARG A 425 -5.81 33.85 37.48
N TYR A 426 -6.37 33.59 36.30
CA TYR A 426 -6.39 32.30 35.64
C TYR A 426 -5.57 32.36 34.35
N TYR A 427 -4.73 31.35 34.11
CA TYR A 427 -3.91 31.25 32.91
C TYR A 427 -4.21 29.95 32.17
N ARG A 428 -4.52 30.04 30.87
CA ARG A 428 -4.75 28.87 30.01
C ARG A 428 -3.72 28.82 28.88
N ILE A 429 -3.16 27.63 28.66
CA ILE A 429 -2.27 27.31 27.55
C ILE A 429 -3.02 26.33 26.64
N THR A 430 -3.12 26.64 25.34
CA THR A 430 -3.89 25.86 24.35
C THR A 430 -3.01 25.32 23.23
N ALA A 431 -3.31 24.11 22.75
CA ALA A 431 -2.62 23.43 21.64
C ALA A 431 -2.37 24.25 20.37
N THR A 432 -3.23 25.23 20.07
CA THR A 432 -3.18 25.95 18.79
C THR A 432 -2.46 27.29 18.83
N ASN A 433 -2.05 27.76 20.02
CA ASN A 433 -1.39 29.05 20.19
C ASN A 433 -0.79 29.13 21.60
N ASP A 434 0.51 29.44 21.71
CA ASP A 434 1.24 29.80 22.94
C ASP A 434 0.70 31.08 23.62
N THR A 435 -0.58 31.41 23.43
CA THR A 435 -1.21 32.61 23.97
C THR A 435 -1.70 32.33 25.38
N LEU A 436 -1.03 32.97 26.34
CA LEU A 436 -1.45 33.07 27.72
C LEU A 436 -2.76 33.88 27.80
N VAL A 437 -3.90 33.21 27.87
CA VAL A 437 -5.18 33.88 28.11
C VAL A 437 -5.30 34.16 29.60
N ARG A 438 -5.23 35.44 29.98
CA ARG A 438 -5.43 35.90 31.36
C ARG A 438 -6.91 36.21 31.56
N ASP A 439 -7.61 35.32 32.25
CA ASP A 439 -8.99 35.54 32.65
C ASP A 439 -9.07 35.86 34.15
N ILE A 440 -10.03 36.71 34.51
CA ILE A 440 -10.46 36.88 35.90
C ILE A 440 -11.23 35.61 36.25
N CYS A 441 -10.72 34.86 37.23
CA CYS A 441 -11.22 33.57 37.71
C CYS A 441 -12.59 33.20 37.12
N PRO A 442 -12.64 32.43 36.01
CA PRO A 442 -13.90 32.13 35.37
C PRO A 442 -14.76 31.43 36.41
N ARG A 443 -15.94 31.98 36.72
CA ARG A 443 -16.89 31.30 37.60
C ARG A 443 -17.07 29.90 37.02
N PHE A 444 -16.55 28.89 37.71
CA PHE A 444 -16.54 27.51 37.25
C PHE A 444 -17.95 26.88 37.31
N GLY A 445 -18.99 27.64 36.95
CA GLY A 445 -20.39 27.23 36.94
C GLY A 445 -21.23 27.84 38.05
N ASP A 446 -22.48 27.41 38.07
CA ASP A 446 -23.43 27.66 39.14
C ASP A 446 -22.90 27.04 40.43
N PRO A 447 -22.94 27.75 41.58
CA PRO A 447 -22.46 27.25 42.86
C PRO A 447 -23.10 25.92 43.29
N THR A 448 -24.20 25.52 42.67
CA THR A 448 -24.92 24.27 42.96
C THR A 448 -24.38 23.04 42.21
N THR A 449 -23.43 23.21 41.29
CA THR A 449 -22.94 22.10 40.43
C THR A 449 -21.54 21.63 40.83
N THR A 450 -21.44 20.39 41.30
CA THR A 450 -20.16 19.71 41.53
C THR A 450 -19.41 19.55 40.21
N ARG A 451 -18.14 19.96 40.19
CA ARG A 451 -17.23 19.76 39.06
C ARG A 451 -15.97 19.04 39.50
N TYR A 452 -15.41 18.30 38.56
CA TYR A 452 -14.22 17.48 38.71
C TYR A 452 -13.11 18.06 37.83
N ALA A 453 -11.90 18.16 38.38
CA ALA A 453 -10.70 18.59 37.67
C ALA A 453 -9.54 17.64 38.00
N LEU A 454 -8.65 17.42 37.03
CA LEU A 454 -7.39 16.69 37.26
C LEU A 454 -6.33 17.69 37.68
N ILE A 455 -5.83 17.57 38.91
CA ILE A 455 -4.75 18.40 39.43
C ILE A 455 -3.43 17.67 39.21
N PHE A 456 -2.49 18.31 38.52
CA PHE A 456 -1.15 17.78 38.31
C PHE A 456 -0.21 18.10 39.48
N GLY A 457 -0.27 19.33 40.00
CA GLY A 457 0.63 19.77 41.07
C GLY A 457 0.18 21.07 41.73
N ARG A 458 0.75 21.34 42.90
CA ARG A 458 0.53 22.55 43.70
C ARG A 458 1.86 23.30 43.86
N TYR A 459 1.84 24.61 43.67
CA TYR A 459 3.04 25.45 43.65
C TYR A 459 2.83 26.71 44.49
N ASN A 460 3.81 27.06 45.31
CA ASN A 460 3.73 28.28 46.13
C ASN A 460 3.98 29.56 45.33
N ASN A 461 4.63 29.45 44.16
CA ASN A 461 5.00 30.56 43.28
C ASN A 461 4.32 30.43 41.91
N LEU A 462 3.77 31.54 41.40
CA LEU A 462 3.11 31.60 40.09
C LEU A 462 4.07 31.29 38.95
N ASP A 463 5.29 31.83 39.00
CA ASP A 463 6.26 31.69 37.92
C ASP A 463 6.67 30.21 37.77
N THR A 464 6.92 29.54 38.91
CA THR A 464 7.19 28.09 38.94
C THR A 464 6.00 27.27 38.43
N ALA A 465 4.77 27.68 38.76
CA ALA A 465 3.57 27.01 38.27
C ALA A 465 3.40 27.17 36.75
N LEU A 466 3.71 28.35 36.21
CA LEU A 466 3.65 28.62 34.78
C LEU A 466 4.73 27.86 34.02
N ASP A 467 5.97 27.86 34.50
CA ASP A 467 7.08 27.13 33.89
C ASP A 467 6.78 25.61 33.82
N ALA A 468 6.27 25.05 34.92
CA ALA A 468 5.85 23.65 34.95
C ALA A 468 4.66 23.38 34.00
N ALA A 469 3.70 24.30 33.90
CA ALA A 469 2.57 24.18 32.98
C ALA A 469 3.01 24.23 31.50
N PHE A 470 3.96 25.10 31.14
CA PHE A 470 4.54 25.16 29.80
C PHE A 470 5.31 23.90 29.46
N GLU A 471 6.07 23.35 30.42
CA GLU A 471 6.81 22.10 30.19
C GLU A 471 5.85 20.93 29.93
N LEU A 472 4.78 20.82 30.72
CA LEU A 472 3.73 19.80 30.50
C LEU A 472 3.05 19.94 29.15
N HIS A 473 2.72 21.18 28.76
CA HIS A 473 2.13 21.46 27.46
C HIS A 473 3.08 21.00 26.33
N ARG A 474 4.36 21.34 26.42
CA ARG A 474 5.39 21.01 25.43
C ARG A 474 5.62 19.50 25.28
N GLN A 475 5.49 18.74 26.36
CA GLN A 475 5.73 17.29 26.34
C GLN A 475 4.59 16.49 25.70
N GLY A 476 3.34 16.97 25.77
CA GLY A 476 2.18 16.17 25.37
C GLY A 476 1.12 16.86 24.51
N ASP A 477 1.32 18.12 24.10
CA ASP A 477 0.30 18.95 23.44
C ASP A 477 -1.02 19.00 24.23
N LEU A 478 -0.88 19.13 25.56
CA LEU A 478 -1.98 19.03 26.51
C LEU A 478 -2.54 20.41 26.83
N ASP A 479 -3.85 20.57 26.88
CA ASP A 479 -4.45 21.78 27.45
C ASP A 479 -4.13 21.84 28.95
N VAL A 480 -3.35 22.83 29.38
CA VAL A 480 -2.96 23.02 30.79
C VAL A 480 -3.48 24.37 31.27
N SER A 481 -3.97 24.43 32.50
CA SER A 481 -4.47 25.65 33.13
C SER A 481 -3.89 25.85 34.52
N VAL A 482 -3.49 27.08 34.85
CA VAL A 482 -2.99 27.45 36.16
C VAL A 482 -4.01 28.36 36.84
N ALA A 483 -4.47 27.97 38.01
CA ALA A 483 -5.41 28.74 38.84
C ALA A 483 -4.79 28.99 40.22
N ALA A 484 -5.02 30.15 40.82
CA ALA A 484 -4.70 30.33 42.23
C ALA A 484 -5.62 29.44 43.09
N GLY A 485 -5.13 28.92 44.22
CA GLY A 485 -5.92 28.08 45.13
C GLY A 485 -7.21 28.78 45.61
N ASP A 486 -7.15 30.10 45.80
CA ASP A 486 -8.29 30.95 46.16
C ASP A 486 -9.42 30.96 45.11
N CYS A 487 -9.18 30.54 43.87
CA CYS A 487 -10.25 30.31 42.89
C CYS A 487 -11.13 29.11 43.25
N LEU A 488 -10.61 28.15 44.02
CA LEU A 488 -11.20 26.83 44.22
C LEU A 488 -11.57 26.54 45.68
N ARG A 489 -10.87 27.15 46.65
CA ARG A 489 -11.20 27.13 48.09
C ARG A 489 -10.74 28.45 48.73
N GLU A 490 -11.55 29.03 49.62
CA GLU A 490 -11.30 30.35 50.26
C GLU A 490 -10.05 30.43 51.16
N THR A 491 -9.22 29.38 51.25
CA THR A 491 -8.14 29.26 52.24
C THR A 491 -6.81 28.74 51.68
N ALA A 492 -6.59 28.76 50.36
CA ALA A 492 -5.50 28.01 49.73
C ALA A 492 -4.45 28.89 49.02
N THR A 493 -3.27 28.98 49.64
CA THR A 493 -2.07 29.65 49.09
C THR A 493 -1.10 28.73 48.32
N PRO A 494 -1.59 27.81 47.47
CA PRO A 494 -0.79 27.46 46.29
C PRO A 494 -1.55 27.62 44.95
N TYR A 495 -0.81 27.93 43.90
CA TYR A 495 -1.24 27.82 42.51
C TYR A 495 -1.38 26.35 42.12
N LEU A 496 -2.47 26.01 41.45
CA LEU A 496 -2.85 24.67 41.05
C LEU A 496 -2.71 24.54 39.54
N ILE A 497 -1.96 23.53 39.10
CA ILE A 497 -1.90 23.15 37.69
C ILE A 497 -2.98 22.11 37.42
N MET A 498 -3.90 22.42 36.52
CA MET A 498 -4.99 21.55 36.08
C MET A 498 -4.76 21.05 34.67
N LEU A 499 -5.05 19.78 34.42
CA LEU A 499 -4.99 19.17 33.09
C LEU A 499 -6.39 19.27 32.43
N GLY A 500 -6.52 20.22 31.51
CA GLY A 500 -7.76 20.56 30.83
C GLY A 500 -8.72 21.42 31.66
N LEU A 501 -9.92 21.63 31.13
CA LEU A 501 -10.99 22.35 31.83
C LEU A 501 -11.75 21.44 32.80
N PRO A 502 -12.19 21.94 33.97
CA PRO A 502 -13.06 21.20 34.88
C PRO A 502 -14.35 20.76 34.18
N SER A 503 -14.77 19.51 34.40
CA SER A 503 -16.01 18.95 33.84
C SER A 503 -17.03 18.63 34.94
N ALA A 504 -18.31 18.76 34.61
CA ALA A 504 -19.40 18.31 35.49
C ALA A 504 -19.53 16.78 35.52
N ASN A 505 -18.87 16.07 34.61
CA ASN A 505 -18.96 14.62 34.50
C ASN A 505 -17.63 13.95 34.88
N GLU A 506 -17.64 13.21 35.99
CA GLU A 506 -16.50 12.43 36.48
C GLU A 506 -15.95 11.45 35.43
N SER A 507 -16.82 10.87 34.60
CA SER A 507 -16.43 9.90 33.57
C SER A 507 -15.54 10.52 32.49
N GLU A 508 -15.76 11.80 32.16
CA GLU A 508 -14.95 12.52 31.18
C GLU A 508 -13.55 12.81 31.73
N VAL A 509 -13.47 13.18 33.00
CA VAL A 509 -12.22 13.43 33.73
C VAL A 509 -11.40 12.14 33.86
N ASN A 510 -12.04 11.03 34.20
CA ASN A 510 -11.40 9.71 34.25
C ASN A 510 -10.91 9.22 32.88
N LEU A 511 -11.63 9.54 31.80
CA LEU A 511 -11.18 9.23 30.44
C LEU A 511 -9.91 10.01 30.09
N ARG A 512 -9.87 11.32 30.39
CA ARG A 512 -8.69 12.16 30.17
C ARG A 512 -7.50 11.67 31.00
N PHE A 513 -7.70 11.30 32.27
CA PHE A 513 -6.65 10.73 33.10
C PHE A 513 -6.00 9.50 32.46
N ARG A 514 -6.81 8.58 31.90
CA ARG A 514 -6.28 7.40 31.19
C ARG A 514 -5.51 7.76 29.94
N GLN A 515 -5.95 8.77 29.20
CA GLN A 515 -5.23 9.28 28.02
C GLN A 515 -3.87 9.86 28.43
N MET A 516 -3.82 10.66 29.50
CA MET A 516 -2.56 11.24 30.01
C MET A 516 -1.55 10.18 30.44
N ARG A 517 -2.01 9.10 31.07
CA ARG A 517 -1.15 7.98 31.47
C ARG A 517 -0.53 7.26 30.27
N GLN A 518 -1.20 7.26 29.11
CA GLN A 518 -0.64 6.72 27.87
C GLN A 518 0.50 7.58 27.31
N TYR A 519 0.53 8.87 27.64
CA TYR A 519 1.61 9.80 27.26
C TYR A 519 2.80 9.77 28.22
N GLY A 520 2.80 8.88 29.22
CA GLY A 520 3.90 8.76 30.19
C GLY A 520 3.95 9.89 31.21
N VAL A 521 2.89 10.71 31.29
CA VAL A 521 2.74 11.70 32.35
C VAL A 521 2.39 10.92 33.63
N GLU A 522 3.37 10.78 34.53
CA GLU A 522 3.13 10.26 35.87
C GLU A 522 2.35 11.30 36.67
N ILE A 523 1.03 11.20 36.57
CA ILE A 523 0.12 11.88 37.50
C ILE A 523 0.20 11.09 38.80
N LEU A 524 0.56 11.76 39.90
CA LEU A 524 0.54 11.18 41.24
C LEU A 524 -0.81 10.49 41.46
N GLY A 525 -0.77 9.20 41.77
CA GLY A 525 -1.87 8.25 41.55
C GLY A 525 -2.91 8.20 42.68
N PHE A 526 -4.14 7.85 42.29
CA PHE A 526 -5.40 7.81 43.07
C PHE A 526 -5.32 7.34 44.52
#